data_AF-A0AA45WKA5-F1
#
_entry.id   AF-A0AA45WKA5-F1
#
_cell.length_a   1.000
_cell.length_b   1.000
_cell.length_c   1.000
_cell.angle_alpha   90.00
_cell.angle_beta   90.00
_cell.angle_gamma   90.00
#
_symmetry.space_group_name_H-M   'P 1'
#
loop_
_entity.id
_entity.type
_entity.pdbx_description
1 polymer ?
#
loop_
_entity_poly.entity_id
_entity_poly.type
_entity_poly.pdbx_seq_one_letter_code
_entity_poly.pdbx_strand_id
1 'polypeptide(L)'
;MAVATRSNEELQLLSIPFRSRLNQFMSSLTKKRIVLNWHKDKERIQRKLYKDDVDCDTQFLLCLADYYHEIKPILLQSYREEYPEEPPTPAKLKEWMEDCAIASSVLGHKKARNVWLEIIRVFEWLMEANLIPMNEKNVLI
;
A
#
# COMPACT_ATOMS: atom_id res chain seq x y z
N MET A 1 2.88 -4.94 -30.79
CA MET A 1 1.55 -4.27 -30.68
C MET A 1 0.79 -4.58 -29.38
N ALA A 2 1.09 -5.67 -28.65
CA ALA A 2 0.35 -6.05 -27.43
C ALA A 2 0.62 -5.19 -26.15
N VAL A 3 1.67 -4.36 -26.14
CA VAL A 3 2.01 -3.53 -24.96
C VAL A 3 1.09 -2.32 -24.84
N ALA A 4 0.73 -1.70 -25.97
CA ALA A 4 -0.13 -0.52 -25.99
C ALA A 4 -1.59 -0.84 -25.62
N THR A 5 -2.08 -2.03 -25.96
CA THR A 5 -3.45 -2.47 -25.61
C THR A 5 -3.59 -2.79 -24.12
N ARG A 6 -2.62 -3.48 -23.51
CA ARG A 6 -2.64 -3.76 -22.05
C ARG A 6 -2.60 -2.50 -21.20
N SER A 7 -1.75 -1.51 -21.55
CA SER A 7 -1.71 -0.24 -20.83
C SER A 7 -3.05 0.51 -20.90
N ASN A 8 -3.82 0.35 -21.98
CA ASN A 8 -5.09 1.06 -22.15
C ASN A 8 -6.23 0.43 -21.34
N GLU A 9 -6.22 -0.90 -21.15
CA GLU A 9 -7.17 -1.61 -20.28
C GLU A 9 -6.88 -1.34 -18.79
N GLU A 10 -5.61 -1.38 -18.38
CA GLU A 10 -5.21 -1.08 -17.00
C GLU A 10 -5.53 0.38 -16.61
N LEU A 11 -5.39 1.32 -17.55
CA LEU A 11 -5.80 2.73 -17.35
C LEU A 11 -7.29 2.88 -17.04
N GLN A 12 -8.15 2.00 -17.57
CA GLN A 12 -9.59 2.01 -17.30
C GLN A 12 -9.97 1.43 -15.95
N LEU A 13 -9.03 0.87 -15.20
CA LEU A 13 -9.25 0.37 -13.83
C LEU A 13 -8.96 1.43 -12.78
N LEU A 14 -8.18 2.45 -13.12
CA LEU A 14 -7.81 3.52 -12.18
C LEU A 14 -9.02 4.34 -11.75
N SER A 15 -9.02 4.83 -10.52
CA SER A 15 -9.95 5.89 -10.10
C SER A 15 -9.76 7.16 -10.95
N ILE A 16 -10.83 7.97 -11.06
CA ILE A 16 -10.85 9.20 -11.87
C ILE A 16 -9.67 10.16 -11.54
N PRO A 17 -9.30 10.39 -10.27
CA PRO A 17 -8.17 11.24 -9.92
C PRO A 17 -6.85 10.76 -10.55
N PHE A 18 -6.59 9.45 -10.52
CA PHE A 18 -5.37 8.86 -11.07
C PHE A 18 -5.28 8.98 -12.59
N ARG A 19 -6.39 8.75 -13.30
CA ARG A 19 -6.42 8.87 -14.78
C ARG A 19 -6.01 10.25 -15.26
N SER A 20 -6.42 11.30 -14.54
CA SER A 20 -6.17 12.68 -14.94
C SER A 20 -4.77 13.20 -14.58
N ARG A 21 -4.08 12.59 -13.60
CA ARG A 21 -2.82 13.12 -13.02
C ARG A 21 -1.71 12.08 -12.86
N LEU A 22 -1.71 11.03 -13.67
CA LEU A 22 -0.81 9.86 -13.57
C LEU A 22 0.68 10.19 -13.32
N ASN A 23 1.24 11.17 -14.05
CA ASN A 23 2.64 11.58 -13.90
C ASN A 23 2.90 12.41 -12.62
N GLN A 24 1.96 13.28 -12.24
CA GLN A 24 2.05 14.05 -10.98
C GLN A 24 1.90 13.11 -9.78
N PHE A 25 1.09 12.06 -9.94
CA PHE A 25 0.80 11.09 -8.90
C PHE A 25 2.05 10.36 -8.38
N MET A 26 2.86 9.87 -9.31
CA MET A 26 4.13 9.20 -9.00
C MET A 26 5.25 10.17 -8.60
N SER A 27 5.03 11.49 -8.72
CA SER A 27 6.00 12.50 -8.29
C SER A 27 6.00 12.73 -6.78
N SER A 28 4.96 12.29 -6.06
CA SER A 28 4.83 12.39 -4.61
C SER A 28 6.07 11.81 -3.89
N LEU A 29 6.70 12.65 -3.07
CA LEU A 29 7.90 12.28 -2.32
C LEU A 29 7.60 11.19 -1.28
N THR A 30 6.40 11.18 -0.70
CA THR A 30 5.98 10.17 0.27
C THR A 30 5.83 8.80 -0.37
N LYS A 31 5.21 8.69 -1.56
CA LYS A 31 5.17 7.44 -2.33
C LYS A 31 6.54 6.91 -2.70
N LYS A 32 7.41 7.79 -3.19
CA LYS A 32 8.80 7.43 -3.49
C LYS A 32 9.51 6.91 -2.25
N ARG A 33 9.30 7.56 -1.10
CA ARG A 33 9.88 7.13 0.18
C ARG A 33 9.37 5.76 0.62
N ILE A 34 8.07 5.49 0.49
CA ILE A 34 7.47 4.16 0.75
C ILE A 34 8.16 3.10 -0.12
N VAL A 35 8.16 3.31 -1.45
CA VAL A 35 8.75 2.36 -2.40
C VAL A 35 10.25 2.13 -2.16
N LEU A 36 10.99 3.20 -1.85
CA LEU A 36 12.41 3.12 -1.58
C LEU A 36 12.72 2.40 -0.28
N ASN A 37 11.94 2.61 0.79
CA ASN A 37 12.26 2.03 2.10
C ASN A 37 11.76 0.59 2.26
N TRP A 38 10.77 0.16 1.48
CA TRP A 38 10.12 -1.14 1.63
C TRP A 38 11.07 -2.34 1.74
N HIS A 39 12.17 -2.36 0.99
CA HIS A 39 13.16 -3.45 1.09
C HIS A 39 13.82 -3.53 2.48
N LYS A 40 14.21 -2.39 3.06
CA LYS A 40 14.78 -2.32 4.42
C LYS A 40 13.74 -2.72 5.44
N ASP A 41 12.51 -2.31 5.20
CA ASP A 41 11.41 -2.63 6.08
C ASP A 41 11.11 -4.14 6.09
N LYS A 42 11.12 -4.80 4.93
CA LYS A 42 11.02 -6.27 4.83
C LYS A 42 12.14 -6.99 5.56
N GLU A 43 13.39 -6.56 5.34
CA GLU A 43 14.54 -7.16 6.04
C GLU A 43 14.37 -7.03 7.56
N ARG A 44 13.85 -5.90 8.02
CA ARG A 44 13.60 -5.66 9.44
C ARG A 44 12.52 -6.58 9.99
N ILE A 45 11.40 -6.77 9.28
CA ILE A 45 10.35 -7.72 9.67
C ILE A 45 10.94 -9.13 9.74
N GLN A 46 11.68 -9.56 8.71
CA GLN A 46 12.32 -10.87 8.67
C GLN A 46 13.25 -11.08 9.87
N ARG A 47 14.08 -10.09 10.20
CA ARG A 47 14.96 -10.17 11.38
C ARG A 47 14.18 -10.30 12.68
N LYS A 48 13.04 -9.62 12.83
CA LYS A 48 12.18 -9.75 14.01
C LYS A 48 11.59 -11.16 14.10
N LEU A 49 11.02 -11.67 13.00
CA LEU A 49 10.46 -13.02 12.92
C LEU A 49 11.49 -14.11 13.27
N TYR A 50 12.73 -13.99 12.77
CA TYR A 50 13.81 -14.92 13.10
C TYR A 50 14.30 -14.79 14.55
N LYS A 51 14.37 -13.57 15.09
CA LYS A 51 14.84 -13.33 16.45
C LYS A 51 13.87 -13.90 17.49
N ASP A 52 12.57 -13.77 17.24
CA ASP A 52 11.51 -14.15 18.16
C ASP A 52 11.05 -15.61 17.98
N ASP A 53 11.76 -16.39 17.14
CA ASP A 53 11.49 -17.80 16.80
C ASP A 53 10.02 -18.06 16.47
N VAL A 54 9.44 -17.18 15.66
CA VAL A 54 8.02 -17.19 15.31
C VAL A 54 7.70 -18.42 14.46
N ASP A 55 6.94 -19.36 15.03
CA ASP A 55 6.62 -20.65 14.42
C ASP A 55 5.12 -20.83 14.11
N CYS A 56 4.29 -19.84 14.44
CA CYS A 56 2.84 -19.89 14.24
C CYS A 56 2.26 -18.64 13.58
N ASP A 57 1.14 -18.83 12.87
CA ASP A 57 0.47 -17.79 12.10
C ASP A 57 0.02 -16.60 12.97
N THR A 58 -0.41 -16.84 14.21
CA THR A 58 -0.85 -15.79 15.12
C THR A 58 0.28 -14.82 15.47
N GLN A 59 1.46 -15.35 15.85
CA GLN A 59 2.62 -14.52 16.18
C GLN A 59 3.16 -13.81 14.95
N PHE A 60 3.10 -14.45 13.78
CA PHE A 60 3.44 -13.84 12.50
C PHE A 60 2.54 -12.62 12.22
N LEU A 61 1.22 -12.77 12.35
CA LEU A 61 0.26 -11.68 12.15
C LEU A 61 0.44 -10.54 13.15
N LEU A 62 0.73 -10.83 14.42
CA LEU A 62 1.05 -9.79 15.41
C LEU A 62 2.33 -9.03 15.07
N CYS A 63 3.37 -9.72 14.60
CA CYS A 63 4.60 -9.07 14.13
C CYS A 63 4.35 -8.17 12.92
N LEU A 64 3.49 -8.61 11.99
CA LEU A 64 3.06 -7.78 10.86
C LEU A 64 2.22 -6.58 11.31
N ALA A 65 1.36 -6.73 12.30
CA ALA A 65 0.51 -5.65 12.83
C ALA A 65 1.37 -4.55 13.47
N ASP A 66 2.36 -4.94 14.29
CA ASP A 66 3.34 -4.02 14.88
C ASP A 66 4.05 -3.22 13.79
N TYR A 67 4.54 -3.92 12.76
CA TYR A 67 5.21 -3.26 11.65
C TYR A 67 4.28 -2.34 10.87
N TYR A 68 3.05 -2.78 10.59
CA TYR A 68 2.05 -1.97 9.91
C TYR A 68 1.78 -0.67 10.66
N HIS A 69 1.73 -0.68 12.00
CA HIS A 69 1.56 0.54 12.81
C HIS A 69 2.66 1.57 12.59
N GLU A 70 3.85 1.15 12.22
CA GLU A 70 4.97 2.07 11.99
C GLU A 70 4.95 2.70 10.60
N ILE A 71 4.48 1.97 9.59
CA ILE A 71 4.36 2.49 8.21
C ILE A 71 3.02 3.16 7.94
N LYS A 72 1.98 2.85 8.73
CA LYS A 72 0.64 3.44 8.61
C LYS A 72 0.68 4.97 8.55
N PRO A 73 1.45 5.71 9.37
CA PRO A 73 1.51 7.16 9.28
C PRO A 73 1.94 7.69 7.90
N ILE A 74 2.95 7.08 7.26
CA ILE A 74 3.40 7.53 5.94
C ILE A 74 2.42 7.12 4.83
N LEU A 75 1.74 5.98 4.98
CA LEU A 75 0.66 5.57 4.07
C LEU A 75 -0.51 6.56 4.15
N LEU A 76 -0.99 6.88 5.36
CA LEU A 76 -2.08 7.83 5.57
C LEU A 76 -1.72 9.25 5.15
N GLN A 77 -0.47 9.68 5.39
CA GLN A 77 0.03 10.96 4.89
C GLN A 77 -0.03 11.00 3.36
N SER A 78 0.50 9.97 2.69
CA SER A 78 0.50 9.92 1.23
C SER A 78 -0.90 9.87 0.64
N TYR A 79 -1.85 9.20 1.29
CA TYR A 79 -3.26 9.19 0.88
C TYR A 79 -3.88 10.58 0.98
N ARG A 80 -3.68 11.28 2.11
CA ARG A 80 -4.25 12.62 2.36
C ARG A 80 -3.70 13.71 1.44
N GLU A 81 -2.51 13.51 0.84
CA GLU A 81 -1.98 14.43 -0.19
C GLU A 81 -2.91 14.53 -1.42
N GLU A 82 -3.68 13.47 -1.69
CA GLU A 82 -4.59 13.42 -2.84
C GLU A 82 -6.05 13.58 -2.45
N TYR A 83 -6.41 13.07 -1.27
CA TYR A 83 -7.77 13.08 -0.74
C TYR A 83 -7.81 13.80 0.62
N PRO A 84 -7.54 15.12 0.67
CA PRO A 84 -7.46 15.86 1.93
C PRO A 84 -8.79 15.89 2.70
N GLU A 85 -9.90 15.87 1.97
CA GLU A 85 -11.26 15.95 2.54
C GLU A 85 -11.91 14.58 2.76
N GLU A 86 -11.29 13.48 2.31
CA GLU A 86 -11.87 12.14 2.45
C GLU A 86 -11.27 11.39 3.65
N PRO A 87 -12.10 10.83 4.54
CA PRO A 87 -11.60 10.02 5.65
C PRO A 87 -10.98 8.71 5.13
N PRO A 88 -9.79 8.31 5.62
CA PRO A 88 -9.14 7.08 5.20
C PRO A 88 -9.84 5.87 5.85
N THR A 89 -10.84 5.32 5.19
CA THR A 89 -11.41 4.01 5.55
C THR A 89 -10.53 2.88 5.01
N PRO A 90 -10.62 1.65 5.55
CA PRO A 90 -9.83 0.53 5.02
C PRO A 90 -10.06 0.28 3.53
N ALA A 91 -11.32 0.36 3.08
CA ALA A 91 -11.68 0.19 1.68
C ALA A 91 -11.03 1.26 0.79
N LYS A 92 -11.06 2.53 1.23
CA LYS A 92 -10.46 3.64 0.48
C LYS A 92 -8.95 3.59 0.44
N LEU A 93 -8.31 3.23 1.55
CA LEU A 93 -6.87 3.06 1.57
C LEU A 93 -6.43 1.90 0.66
N LYS A 94 -7.17 0.79 0.65
CA LYS A 94 -6.92 -0.32 -0.27
C LYS A 94 -7.08 0.08 -1.73
N GLU A 95 -8.19 0.72 -2.09
CA GLU A 95 -8.46 1.23 -3.44
C GLU A 95 -7.31 2.15 -3.91
N TRP A 96 -6.86 3.06 -3.06
CA TRP A 96 -5.72 3.93 -3.36
C TRP A 96 -4.40 3.16 -3.57
N MET A 97 -4.10 2.14 -2.78
CA MET A 97 -2.90 1.31 -2.98
C MET A 97 -2.98 0.49 -4.28
N GLU A 98 -4.16 0.02 -4.66
CA GLU A 98 -4.41 -0.66 -5.93
C GLU A 98 -4.17 0.29 -7.11
N ASP A 99 -4.70 1.50 -7.03
CA ASP A 99 -4.44 2.54 -8.03
C ASP A 99 -2.93 2.87 -8.13
N CYS A 100 -2.21 2.92 -7.00
CA CYS A 100 -0.76 3.09 -7.01
C CYS A 100 -0.02 1.95 -7.74
N ALA A 101 -0.47 0.71 -7.57
CA ALA A 101 0.08 -0.46 -8.25
C ALA A 101 -0.19 -0.42 -9.76
N ILE A 102 -1.43 -0.08 -10.15
CA ILE A 102 -1.85 0.04 -11.55
C ILE A 102 -1.11 1.19 -12.24
N ALA A 103 -1.04 2.37 -11.63
CA ALA A 103 -0.30 3.51 -12.17
C ALA A 103 1.19 3.18 -12.36
N SER A 104 1.79 2.47 -11.41
CA SER A 104 3.16 1.97 -11.54
C SER A 104 3.33 0.99 -12.70
N SER A 105 2.32 0.13 -12.96
CA SER A 105 2.28 -0.79 -14.10
C SER A 105 2.25 -0.04 -15.43
N VAL A 106 1.29 0.88 -15.58
CA VAL A 106 1.07 1.69 -16.79
C VAL A 106 2.32 2.48 -17.16
N LEU A 107 3.04 3.01 -16.17
CA LEU A 107 4.27 3.77 -16.36
C LEU A 107 5.54 2.92 -16.51
N GLY A 108 5.42 1.58 -16.47
CA GLY A 108 6.56 0.67 -16.60
C GLY A 108 7.44 0.54 -15.36
N HIS A 109 7.03 1.08 -14.21
CA HIS A 109 7.75 1.01 -12.93
C HIS A 109 7.49 -0.33 -12.19
N LYS A 110 7.99 -1.44 -12.75
CA LYS A 110 7.78 -2.80 -12.21
C LYS A 110 8.12 -2.95 -10.72
N LYS A 111 9.22 -2.33 -10.26
CA LYS A 111 9.63 -2.41 -8.85
C LYS A 111 8.60 -1.74 -7.93
N ALA A 112 8.13 -0.55 -8.29
CA ALA A 112 7.12 0.16 -7.50
C ALA A 112 5.79 -0.61 -7.46
N ARG A 113 5.35 -1.13 -8.61
CA ARG A 113 4.15 -2.00 -8.69
C ARG A 113 4.22 -3.15 -7.69
N ASN A 114 5.33 -3.90 -7.69
CA ASN A 114 5.47 -5.06 -6.80
C ASN A 114 5.48 -4.66 -5.32
N VAL A 115 6.11 -3.53 -4.97
CA VAL A 115 6.06 -3.01 -3.61
C VAL A 115 4.61 -2.73 -3.18
N TRP A 116 3.83 -2.04 -4.01
CA TRP A 116 2.43 -1.76 -3.70
C TRP A 116 1.60 -3.03 -3.52
N LEU A 117 1.78 -4.03 -4.39
CA LEU A 117 1.09 -5.32 -4.26
C LEU A 117 1.45 -6.05 -2.96
N GLU A 118 2.72 -5.99 -2.54
CA GLU A 118 3.15 -6.57 -1.26
C GLU A 118 2.54 -5.83 -0.06
N ILE A 119 2.48 -4.50 -0.11
CA ILE A 119 1.81 -3.70 0.94
C ILE A 119 0.32 -4.05 1.02
N ILE A 120 -0.37 -4.14 -0.13
CA ILE A 120 -1.79 -4.54 -0.19
C ILE A 120 -1.99 -5.90 0.47
N ARG A 121 -1.13 -6.87 0.17
CA ARG A 121 -1.23 -8.21 0.75
C ARG A 121 -1.06 -8.21 2.27
N VAL A 122 -0.10 -7.44 2.79
CA VAL A 122 0.05 -7.26 4.25
C VAL A 122 -1.21 -6.64 4.85
N PHE A 123 -1.74 -5.60 4.20
CA PHE A 123 -2.96 -4.94 4.63
C PHE A 123 -4.17 -5.87 4.65
N GLU A 124 -4.35 -6.70 3.62
CA GLU A 124 -5.43 -7.70 3.53
C GLU A 124 -5.35 -8.74 4.66
N TRP A 125 -4.17 -9.30 4.92
CA TRP A 125 -3.98 -10.24 6.03
C TRP A 125 -4.34 -9.63 7.39
N LEU A 126 -3.97 -8.37 7.61
CA LEU A 126 -4.30 -7.68 8.85
C LEU A 126 -5.79 -7.33 8.94
N MET A 127 -6.45 -7.02 7.82
CA MET A 127 -7.91 -6.85 7.79
C MET A 127 -8.65 -8.15 8.11
N GLU A 128 -8.28 -9.25 7.46
CA GLU A 128 -8.88 -10.57 7.70
C GLU A 128 -8.71 -11.01 9.16
N ALA A 129 -7.58 -10.67 9.79
CA ALA A 129 -7.30 -10.94 11.19
C ALA A 129 -7.91 -9.92 12.17
N ASN A 130 -8.61 -8.89 11.70
CA ASN A 130 -9.12 -7.77 12.52
C ASN A 130 -8.04 -7.05 13.35
N LEU A 131 -6.82 -6.94 12.81
CA LEU A 131 -5.66 -6.31 13.47
C LEU A 131 -5.40 -4.87 13.00
N ILE A 132 -6.31 -4.29 12.21
CA ILE A 132 -6.22 -2.90 11.77
C ILE A 132 -7.05 -2.00 12.71
N PRO A 133 -6.43 -1.06 13.44
CA PRO A 133 -7.14 -0.20 14.37
C PRO A 133 -8.00 0.79 13.60
N MET A 134 -9.26 0.87 14.00
CA MET A 134 -10.26 1.79 13.47
C MET A 134 -10.98 2.46 14.63
N ASN A 135 -11.45 3.68 14.42
CA ASN A 135 -12.40 4.28 15.36
C ASN A 135 -13.82 3.73 15.14
N GLU A 136 -14.76 4.17 16.00
CA GLU A 136 -16.19 3.82 15.94
C GLU A 136 -16.88 4.16 14.60
N LYS A 137 -16.25 4.96 13.74
CA LYS A 137 -16.75 5.36 12.42
C LYS A 137 -16.06 4.61 11.27
N ASN A 138 -15.34 3.53 11.54
CA ASN A 138 -14.55 2.75 10.57
C ASN A 138 -13.47 3.58 9.85
N VAL A 139 -12.95 4.63 10.51
CA VAL A 139 -11.83 5.42 10.00
C VAL A 139 -10.55 4.90 10.63
N LEU A 140 -9.52 4.76 9.81
CA LEU A 140 -8.17 4.40 10.26
C LEU A 140 -7.63 5.50 11.17
N ILE A 141 -7.31 5.12 12.42
CA ILE A 141 -6.65 5.97 13.43
C ILE A 141 -5.16 5.71 13.45
#